data_AF-A0A849YVF0-F1
#
_entry.id   AF-A0A849YVF0-F1
#
_cell.length_a   1.000
_cell.length_b   1.000
_cell.length_c   1.000
_cell.angle_alpha   90.00
_cell.angle_beta   90.00
_cell.angle_gamma   90.00
#
_symmetry.space_group_name_H-M   'P 1'
#
loop_
_entity.id
_entity.type
_entity.pdbx_description
1 polymer ?
#
loop_
_entity_poly.entity_id
_entity_poly.type
_entity_poly.pdbx_seq_one_letter_code
_entity_poly.pdbx_strand_id
1 'polypeptide(L)'
;MRSFLWLLAAAGLAACGDDGASGTGAGGAASSVTTADVTSTAQTTATGTGGTGGEAPKAPNGAPCTEADACEGGICLREELTGYPGGMCASPCDTGDATSCEGICVENGLFGDVCKLDCLGDLSVCRDAYACEGGPQAGYTCVPACIDDADCTVTGECEYGTCAQPPKETETDCENLISDDGDYDVDCADEDCQGTPACMPGTTPLGGPCTKHSDCASPNGKPACLSEALTGHPGGACSELCPNIVGDCALGGYCVAATVFDTPAYEGSAIWHCPISPCSAVEPCRDGYSCSCEANCPPQFPGACQADCNGDADCTLTGHACGGAQQTPTPVCLAPPIPEICDNGEDDDYDNDADCEDDDCAAACAALALEICGAAPTLAASQSGNTAPGPGIGGINCLPGSTGTVSPKVFRYQAPADGTLKLTLQSVLPQYIQVVDACDLNSTNDVACRGDSDIDGLVELETDVVAGADYAVLVFAAAPGHEDAFTLTSELQ
;
A
#
# COMPACT_ATOMS: atom_id res chain seq x y z
N MET A 1 65.42 3.25 14.92
CA MET A 1 66.06 2.49 16.03
C MET A 1 65.52 2.99 17.36
N ARG A 2 64.54 2.27 17.93
CA ARG A 2 64.26 2.15 19.37
C ARG A 2 63.10 1.15 19.50
N SER A 3 63.39 0.06 20.19
CA SER A 3 62.50 -1.05 20.56
C SER A 3 62.10 -0.88 22.03
N PHE A 4 60.87 -1.22 22.41
CA PHE A 4 60.40 -1.72 23.74
C PHE A 4 58.92 -2.14 23.56
N LEU A 5 58.54 -3.43 23.59
CA LEU A 5 58.23 -4.33 24.73
C LEU A 5 56.82 -4.13 25.34
N TRP A 6 55.92 -5.12 25.15
CA TRP A 6 54.76 -5.50 26.01
C TRP A 6 54.43 -6.98 25.68
N LEU A 7 54.68 -7.96 26.57
CA LEU A 7 53.90 -8.51 27.71
C LEU A 7 52.88 -9.60 27.31
N LEU A 8 53.13 -10.81 27.83
CA LEU A 8 52.34 -12.05 27.80
C LEU A 8 51.41 -12.11 29.02
N ALA A 9 50.19 -12.66 28.86
CA ALA A 9 49.55 -13.57 29.83
C ALA A 9 48.32 -14.24 29.21
N ALA A 10 48.08 -15.49 29.61
CA ALA A 10 47.16 -16.46 29.04
C ALA A 10 46.07 -16.90 30.04
N ALA A 11 45.13 -17.70 29.50
CA ALA A 11 44.36 -18.79 30.12
C ALA A 11 42.90 -18.53 30.52
N GLY A 12 42.03 -19.48 30.13
CA GLY A 12 40.75 -19.77 30.77
C GLY A 12 39.66 -20.39 29.88
N LEU A 13 39.85 -21.63 29.38
CA LEU A 13 38.73 -22.46 28.87
C LEU A 13 38.00 -23.11 30.06
N ALA A 14 36.67 -23.04 30.06
CA ALA A 14 35.80 -23.81 30.96
C ALA A 14 34.99 -24.83 30.15
N ALA A 15 34.96 -26.07 30.65
CA ALA A 15 34.22 -27.21 30.13
C ALA A 15 33.21 -27.68 31.18
N CYS A 16 32.01 -28.04 30.74
CA CYS A 16 31.01 -28.90 31.40
C CYS A 16 30.22 -29.54 30.23
N GLY A 17 29.86 -30.81 30.11
CA GLY A 17 29.87 -31.97 30.99
C GLY A 17 28.75 -32.89 30.47
N ASP A 18 29.11 -34.00 29.83
CA ASP A 18 28.20 -35.05 29.34
C ASP A 18 27.79 -35.96 30.50
N ASP A 19 26.49 -36.28 30.61
CA ASP A 19 26.01 -37.49 31.29
C ASP A 19 24.92 -38.15 30.41
N GLY A 20 25.23 -39.34 29.93
CA GLY A 20 24.33 -40.19 29.17
C GLY A 20 23.36 -40.98 30.06
N ALA A 21 22.27 -41.45 29.45
CA ALA A 21 21.52 -42.59 29.98
C ALA A 21 20.93 -43.42 28.84
N SER A 22 21.47 -44.63 28.71
CA SER A 22 20.97 -45.74 27.90
C SER A 22 19.70 -46.34 28.51
N GLY A 23 18.71 -46.65 27.69
CA GLY A 23 17.54 -47.45 28.07
C GLY A 23 17.12 -48.40 26.95
N THR A 24 17.57 -49.65 27.04
CA THR A 24 17.10 -50.78 26.22
C THR A 24 15.73 -51.26 26.67
N GLY A 25 14.82 -51.54 25.72
CA GLY A 25 13.56 -52.25 25.98
C GLY A 25 13.04 -52.93 24.72
N ALA A 26 13.11 -54.26 24.70
CA ALA A 26 12.66 -55.11 23.61
C ALA A 26 11.22 -55.60 23.81
N GLY A 27 10.50 -55.82 22.70
CA GLY A 27 9.70 -57.04 22.52
C GLY A 27 8.17 -56.91 22.43
N GLY A 28 7.64 -57.35 21.28
CA GLY A 28 6.31 -57.95 21.10
C GLY A 28 5.25 -56.99 20.56
N ALA A 29 4.32 -57.36 19.69
CA ALA A 29 4.06 -58.58 18.94
C ALA A 29 3.11 -58.19 17.79
N ALA A 30 3.11 -58.98 16.71
CA ALA A 30 2.20 -58.82 15.59
C ALA A 30 0.72 -58.93 16.00
N SER A 31 -0.13 -58.10 15.41
CA SER A 31 -1.55 -58.43 15.22
C SER A 31 -2.07 -57.78 13.95
N SER A 32 -2.40 -58.63 12.98
CA SER A 32 -3.11 -58.31 11.76
C SER A 32 -4.61 -58.15 12.04
N VAL A 33 -5.22 -57.01 11.69
CA VAL A 33 -6.67 -56.90 11.50
C VAL A 33 -6.96 -56.01 10.29
N THR A 34 -7.90 -56.51 9.50
CA THR A 34 -8.42 -56.10 8.20
C THR A 34 -9.29 -54.84 8.21
N THR A 35 -9.25 -54.12 7.09
CA THR A 35 -10.29 -53.27 6.46
C THR A 35 -11.66 -53.15 7.16
N ALA A 36 -12.05 -51.90 7.47
CA ALA A 36 -13.41 -51.39 7.25
C ALA A 36 -13.40 -49.84 7.22
N ASP A 37 -14.07 -49.30 6.20
CA ASP A 37 -14.55 -47.91 6.08
C ASP A 37 -15.18 -47.37 7.36
N VAL A 38 -14.77 -46.17 7.79
CA VAL A 38 -15.61 -45.25 8.58
C VAL A 38 -15.28 -43.81 8.19
N THR A 39 -16.21 -43.18 7.49
CA THR A 39 -16.36 -41.74 7.38
C THR A 39 -16.70 -41.20 8.77
N SER A 40 -15.86 -40.34 9.37
CA SER A 40 -16.26 -39.54 10.53
C SER A 40 -15.66 -38.15 10.48
N THR A 41 -16.51 -37.18 10.16
CA THR A 41 -16.32 -35.76 10.47
C THR A 41 -16.34 -35.61 11.99
N ALA A 42 -15.19 -35.30 12.59
CA ALA A 42 -15.07 -34.98 14.01
C ALA A 42 -14.53 -33.55 14.14
N GLN A 43 -15.47 -32.61 14.17
CA GLN A 43 -15.25 -31.23 14.58
C GLN A 43 -14.97 -31.24 16.08
N THR A 44 -13.71 -30.98 16.46
CA THR A 44 -13.29 -30.85 17.86
C THR A 44 -13.44 -29.38 18.26
N THR A 45 -14.50 -29.07 19.00
CA THR A 45 -14.63 -27.81 19.74
C THR A 45 -13.71 -27.87 20.95
N ALA A 46 -12.57 -27.17 20.88
CA ALA A 46 -11.70 -26.95 22.02
C ALA A 46 -12.22 -25.77 22.85
N THR A 47 -12.80 -26.08 24.02
CA THR A 47 -13.11 -25.08 25.05
C THR A 47 -11.82 -24.77 25.83
N GLY A 48 -11.11 -23.71 25.41
CA GLY A 48 -9.87 -23.25 26.06
C GLY A 48 -10.14 -22.21 27.14
N THR A 49 -9.74 -22.54 28.37
CA THR A 49 -9.66 -21.63 29.52
C THR A 49 -8.56 -20.58 29.34
N GLY A 50 -8.86 -19.31 29.63
CA GLY A 50 -7.99 -18.15 29.43
C GLY A 50 -6.56 -18.31 29.95
N GLY A 51 -5.61 -18.26 29.01
CA GLY A 51 -4.20 -18.01 29.25
C GLY A 51 -3.84 -16.63 28.72
N THR A 52 -2.88 -15.98 29.39
CA THR A 52 -2.25 -14.70 29.01
C THR A 52 -1.86 -14.69 27.54
N GLY A 53 -2.25 -13.66 26.78
CA GLY A 53 -2.17 -13.55 25.33
C GLY A 53 -0.75 -13.66 24.78
N GLY A 54 -0.26 -14.88 24.59
CA GLY A 54 0.86 -15.12 23.69
C GLY A 54 0.38 -14.91 22.26
N GLU A 55 1.16 -14.15 21.49
CA GLU A 55 1.01 -14.02 20.04
C GLU A 55 0.81 -15.42 19.43
N ALA A 56 -0.20 -15.57 18.58
CA ALA A 56 -0.41 -16.84 17.90
C ALA A 56 0.87 -17.18 17.11
N PRO A 57 1.32 -18.44 17.13
CA PRO A 57 2.51 -18.82 16.38
C PRO A 57 2.31 -18.47 14.90
N LYS A 58 3.24 -17.70 14.34
CA LYS A 58 3.24 -17.33 12.92
C LYS A 58 3.40 -18.58 12.06
N ALA A 59 2.79 -18.54 10.88
CA ALA A 59 2.73 -19.67 9.97
C ALA A 59 4.03 -19.79 9.15
N PRO A 60 4.54 -21.02 8.92
CA PRO A 60 5.77 -21.25 8.17
C PRO A 60 5.57 -21.07 6.66
N ASN A 61 6.68 -21.04 5.89
CA ASN A 61 6.63 -20.96 4.44
C ASN A 61 5.75 -22.08 3.82
N GLY A 62 4.87 -21.72 2.89
CA GLY A 62 3.89 -22.62 2.26
C GLY A 62 2.54 -22.72 2.96
N ALA A 63 2.41 -22.20 4.20
CA ALA A 63 1.14 -22.16 4.91
C ALA A 63 0.17 -21.09 4.33
N PRO A 64 -1.16 -21.23 4.52
CA PRO A 64 -2.12 -20.18 4.15
C PRO A 64 -1.88 -18.88 4.93
N CYS A 65 -2.21 -17.76 4.30
CA CYS A 65 -2.20 -16.45 4.94
C CYS A 65 -3.20 -15.51 4.24
N THR A 66 -3.70 -14.53 4.99
CA THR A 66 -4.47 -13.40 4.45
C THR A 66 -3.69 -12.09 4.55
N GLU A 67 -2.66 -12.04 5.39
CA GLU A 67 -1.86 -10.87 5.69
C GLU A 67 -0.41 -11.26 5.99
N ALA A 68 0.52 -10.31 5.81
CA ALA A 68 1.95 -10.52 6.00
C ALA A 68 2.31 -10.97 7.43
N ASP A 69 1.61 -10.42 8.42
CA ASP A 69 1.90 -10.60 9.84
C ASP A 69 1.62 -12.03 10.33
N ALA A 70 0.75 -12.75 9.61
CA ALA A 70 0.46 -14.15 9.84
C ALA A 70 1.64 -15.07 9.48
N CYS A 71 2.64 -14.58 8.74
CA CYS A 71 3.76 -15.37 8.24
C CYS A 71 5.05 -15.16 9.03
N GLU A 72 5.78 -16.24 9.31
CA GLU A 72 7.08 -16.18 10.02
C GLU A 72 8.09 -15.31 9.26
N GLY A 73 8.06 -15.35 7.92
CA GLY A 73 8.90 -14.56 7.03
C GLY A 73 8.39 -13.16 6.72
N GLY A 74 7.22 -12.76 7.23
CA GLY A 74 6.62 -11.45 6.99
C GLY A 74 6.16 -11.19 5.56
N ILE A 75 6.05 -12.21 4.70
CA ILE A 75 5.53 -12.08 3.33
C ILE A 75 4.34 -13.02 3.17
N CYS A 76 3.20 -12.46 2.76
CA CYS A 76 2.05 -13.22 2.30
C CYS A 76 1.85 -13.00 0.80
N LEU A 77 2.07 -14.04 0.00
CA LEU A 77 1.73 -14.05 -1.42
C LEU A 77 0.21 -14.17 -1.52
N ARG A 78 -0.50 -13.04 -1.54
CA ARG A 78 -1.96 -12.99 -1.50
C ARG A 78 -2.58 -13.39 -2.82
N GLU A 79 -3.81 -13.90 -2.75
CA GLU A 79 -4.60 -14.28 -3.92
C GLU A 79 -4.83 -13.06 -4.82
N GLU A 80 -5.24 -11.92 -4.25
CA GLU A 80 -5.56 -10.70 -5.01
C GLU A 80 -4.38 -10.14 -5.82
N LEU A 81 -3.15 -10.32 -5.32
CA LEU A 81 -1.97 -9.61 -5.80
C LEU A 81 -1.04 -10.50 -6.62
N THR A 82 -0.99 -11.79 -6.30
CA THR A 82 -0.04 -12.74 -6.91
C THR A 82 -0.71 -13.97 -7.50
N GLY A 83 -2.03 -14.10 -7.36
CA GLY A 83 -2.80 -15.22 -7.84
C GLY A 83 -2.56 -16.54 -7.10
N TYR A 84 -2.12 -16.45 -5.85
CA TYR A 84 -1.88 -17.59 -4.96
C TYR A 84 -3.15 -17.97 -4.19
N PRO A 85 -3.80 -19.12 -4.50
CA PRO A 85 -5.08 -19.52 -3.90
C PRO A 85 -5.01 -19.58 -2.38
N GLY A 86 -5.86 -18.81 -1.70
CA GLY A 86 -5.93 -18.71 -0.22
C GLY A 86 -4.63 -18.23 0.45
N GLY A 87 -3.78 -17.55 -0.31
CA GLY A 87 -2.49 -17.02 0.10
C GLY A 87 -1.42 -18.07 0.42
N MET A 88 -0.15 -17.67 0.32
CA MET A 88 0.99 -18.47 0.72
C MET A 88 2.02 -17.65 1.50
N CYS A 89 2.35 -18.10 2.72
CA CYS A 89 3.46 -17.55 3.47
C CYS A 89 4.79 -17.81 2.78
N ALA A 90 5.61 -16.77 2.72
CA ALA A 90 6.97 -16.79 2.21
C ALA A 90 7.89 -15.98 3.12
N SER A 91 9.19 -16.08 2.88
CA SER A 91 10.23 -15.29 3.53
C SER A 91 11.12 -14.65 2.46
N PRO A 92 11.73 -13.48 2.70
CA PRO A 92 12.76 -12.97 1.78
C PRO A 92 13.95 -13.94 1.74
N CYS A 93 14.62 -14.03 0.60
CA CYS A 93 15.84 -14.83 0.45
C CYS A 93 16.78 -14.21 -0.58
N ASP A 94 17.95 -14.81 -0.77
CA ASP A 94 18.92 -14.42 -1.79
C ASP A 94 19.20 -15.62 -2.69
N THR A 95 18.90 -15.53 -3.99
CA THR A 95 19.14 -16.62 -4.95
C THR A 95 20.63 -16.98 -5.09
N GLY A 96 21.54 -16.14 -4.62
CA GLY A 96 22.96 -16.42 -4.46
C GLY A 96 23.33 -17.26 -3.24
N ASP A 97 22.42 -17.44 -2.27
CA ASP A 97 22.64 -18.15 -1.02
C ASP A 97 21.56 -19.20 -0.75
N ALA A 98 21.87 -20.45 -1.09
CA ALA A 98 21.01 -21.61 -0.85
C ALA A 98 20.75 -21.92 0.65
N THR A 99 21.41 -21.22 1.58
CA THR A 99 21.18 -21.36 3.03
C THR A 99 20.32 -20.25 3.62
N SER A 100 19.87 -19.30 2.80
CA SER A 100 19.09 -18.14 3.26
C SER A 100 17.69 -18.47 3.76
N CYS A 101 17.17 -19.69 3.50
CA CYS A 101 15.87 -20.11 4.02
C CYS A 101 15.65 -21.64 4.07
N GLU A 102 14.61 -22.07 4.80
CA GLU A 102 14.12 -23.46 4.83
C GLU A 102 13.18 -23.73 3.64
N GLY A 103 13.72 -23.68 2.41
CA GLY A 103 12.95 -23.86 1.18
C GLY A 103 13.77 -23.62 -0.08
N ILE A 104 13.11 -23.29 -1.19
CA ILE A 104 13.76 -22.86 -2.43
C ILE A 104 13.57 -21.37 -2.59
N CYS A 105 14.68 -20.66 -2.75
CA CYS A 105 14.67 -19.25 -3.10
C CYS A 105 14.37 -19.09 -4.59
N VAL A 106 13.29 -18.37 -4.93
CA VAL A 106 12.90 -18.08 -6.31
C VAL A 106 12.65 -16.60 -6.51
N GLU A 107 13.04 -16.10 -7.67
CA GLU A 107 12.70 -14.74 -8.10
C GLU A 107 11.18 -14.62 -8.29
N ASN A 108 10.56 -13.65 -7.63
CA ASN A 108 9.13 -13.39 -7.66
C ASN A 108 8.93 -11.90 -7.90
N GLY A 109 8.79 -11.52 -9.17
CA GLY A 109 8.90 -10.14 -9.68
C GLY A 109 8.52 -9.02 -8.71
N LEU A 110 7.30 -9.04 -8.17
CA LEU A 110 6.78 -8.01 -7.26
C LEU A 110 7.51 -7.90 -5.91
N PHE A 111 8.01 -9.01 -5.37
CA PHE A 111 8.60 -9.08 -4.02
C PHE A 111 10.11 -9.37 -4.03
N GLY A 112 10.74 -9.40 -5.21
CA GLY A 112 12.12 -9.85 -5.36
C GLY A 112 12.26 -11.36 -5.10
N ASP A 113 13.40 -11.76 -4.55
CA ASP A 113 13.70 -13.16 -4.25
C ASP A 113 12.94 -13.63 -2.99
N VAL A 114 12.03 -14.59 -3.14
CA VAL A 114 11.21 -15.14 -2.05
C VAL A 114 11.44 -16.64 -1.86
N CYS A 115 11.47 -17.07 -0.61
CA CYS A 115 11.59 -18.44 -0.20
C CYS A 115 10.22 -19.11 -0.19
N LYS A 116 10.07 -20.14 -1.03
CA LYS A 116 8.87 -20.97 -1.12
C LYS A 116 9.15 -22.37 -0.59
N LEU A 117 8.09 -23.07 -0.21
CA LEU A 117 8.17 -24.45 0.25
C LEU A 117 8.74 -25.35 -0.85
N ASP A 118 9.78 -26.12 -0.51
CA ASP A 118 10.34 -27.16 -1.39
C ASP A 118 9.46 -28.41 -1.32
N CYS A 119 8.95 -28.84 -2.46
CA CYS A 119 8.10 -30.03 -2.55
C CYS A 119 8.86 -31.27 -3.02
N LEU A 120 10.14 -31.17 -3.42
CA LEU A 120 11.01 -32.30 -3.80
C LEU A 120 10.41 -33.24 -4.88
N GLY A 121 9.46 -32.76 -5.68
CA GLY A 121 8.73 -33.55 -6.67
C GLY A 121 7.56 -34.37 -6.09
N ASP A 122 7.25 -34.23 -4.80
CA ASP A 122 6.11 -34.86 -4.13
C ASP A 122 4.94 -33.87 -4.01
N LEU A 123 3.92 -34.07 -4.85
CA LEU A 123 2.70 -33.26 -4.84
C LEU A 123 1.97 -33.27 -3.49
N SER A 124 2.16 -34.29 -2.65
CA SER A 124 1.52 -34.35 -1.34
C SER A 124 2.07 -33.35 -0.33
N VAL A 125 3.20 -32.70 -0.63
CA VAL A 125 3.75 -31.60 0.15
C VAL A 125 3.00 -30.29 -0.13
N CYS A 126 2.46 -30.12 -1.33
CA CYS A 126 1.69 -28.95 -1.71
C CYS A 126 0.25 -29.06 -1.20
N ARG A 127 -0.36 -27.90 -0.92
CA ARG A 127 -1.77 -27.79 -0.55
C ARG A 127 -2.66 -28.03 -1.77
N ASP A 128 -3.95 -28.26 -1.52
CA ASP A 128 -4.96 -28.20 -2.57
C ASP A 128 -4.86 -26.86 -3.31
N ALA A 129 -5.11 -26.86 -4.63
CA ALA A 129 -4.89 -25.74 -5.56
C ALA A 129 -3.41 -25.36 -5.79
N TYR A 130 -2.45 -26.22 -5.45
CA TYR A 130 -1.02 -26.03 -5.75
C TYR A 130 -0.42 -27.24 -6.46
N ALA A 131 0.53 -26.99 -7.36
CA ALA A 131 1.33 -28.01 -8.03
C ALA A 131 2.80 -27.92 -7.63
N CYS A 132 3.47 -29.07 -7.64
CA CYS A 132 4.89 -29.18 -7.38
C CYS A 132 5.64 -29.09 -8.72
N GLU A 133 6.11 -27.90 -9.06
CA GLU A 133 6.74 -27.63 -10.35
C GLU A 133 8.23 -27.32 -10.23
N GLY A 134 8.99 -27.79 -11.24
CA GLY A 134 10.43 -27.60 -11.30
C GLY A 134 10.79 -26.19 -11.75
N GLY A 135 11.44 -25.42 -10.89
CA GLY A 135 11.98 -24.10 -11.23
C GLY A 135 13.28 -24.17 -12.04
N PRO A 136 13.69 -23.06 -12.68
CA PRO A 136 14.94 -22.98 -13.46
C PRO A 136 16.20 -23.26 -12.63
N GLN A 137 16.14 -23.14 -11.30
CA GLN A 137 17.28 -23.32 -10.39
C GLN A 137 17.42 -24.74 -9.79
N ALA A 138 16.90 -25.77 -10.48
CA ALA A 138 17.07 -27.18 -10.10
C ALA A 138 16.47 -27.59 -8.74
N GLY A 139 15.29 -27.07 -8.41
CA GLY A 139 14.44 -27.50 -7.29
C GLY A 139 12.96 -27.52 -7.70
N TYR A 140 12.11 -28.18 -6.91
CA TYR A 140 10.66 -28.18 -7.12
C TYR A 140 9.98 -27.38 -6.02
N THR A 141 9.14 -26.42 -6.38
CA THR A 141 8.40 -25.61 -5.40
C THR A 141 6.90 -25.69 -5.62
N CYS A 142 6.12 -25.43 -4.58
CA CYS A 142 4.67 -25.30 -4.70
C CYS A 142 4.34 -23.98 -5.41
N VAL A 143 3.77 -24.10 -6.60
CA VAL A 143 3.23 -22.98 -7.39
C VAL A 143 1.71 -23.11 -7.45
N PRO A 144 0.98 -22.00 -7.65
CA PRO A 144 -0.46 -22.04 -7.87
C PRO A 144 -0.82 -23.03 -8.98
N ALA A 145 -1.82 -23.87 -8.72
CA ALA A 145 -2.45 -24.76 -9.68
C ALA A 145 -3.91 -24.99 -9.30
N CYS A 146 -4.68 -23.91 -9.20
CA CYS A 146 -6.13 -23.99 -9.04
C CYS A 146 -6.74 -24.86 -10.16
N ILE A 147 -7.83 -25.55 -9.86
CA ILE A 147 -8.50 -26.46 -10.78
C ILE A 147 -9.85 -25.88 -11.21
N ASP A 148 -10.52 -25.19 -10.30
CA ASP A 148 -11.76 -24.47 -10.56
C ASP A 148 -11.88 -23.23 -9.67
N ASP A 149 -12.88 -22.41 -9.96
CA ASP A 149 -13.17 -21.14 -9.29
C ASP A 149 -13.37 -21.27 -7.77
N ALA A 150 -13.71 -22.46 -7.25
CA ALA A 150 -13.88 -22.65 -5.82
C ALA A 150 -12.54 -22.67 -5.06
N ASP A 151 -11.42 -22.90 -5.75
CA ASP A 151 -10.08 -22.79 -5.19
C ASP A 151 -9.68 -21.31 -4.95
N CYS A 152 -10.32 -20.38 -5.67
CA CYS A 152 -10.05 -18.95 -5.63
C CYS A 152 -11.08 -18.23 -4.76
N THR A 153 -10.88 -18.32 -3.45
CA THR A 153 -11.87 -17.86 -2.47
C THR A 153 -12.01 -16.35 -2.37
N VAL A 154 -11.02 -15.60 -2.86
CA VAL A 154 -11.01 -14.14 -2.84
C VAL A 154 -11.35 -13.59 -4.21
N THR A 155 -10.64 -14.01 -5.25
CA THR A 155 -10.82 -13.47 -6.60
C THR A 155 -11.92 -14.17 -7.37
N GLY A 156 -12.27 -15.40 -7.01
CA GLY A 156 -13.42 -16.10 -7.55
C GLY A 156 -13.22 -16.76 -8.91
N GLU A 157 -12.05 -16.65 -9.55
CA GLU A 157 -11.78 -17.27 -10.85
C GLU A 157 -10.41 -17.94 -10.95
N CYS A 158 -10.42 -19.17 -11.48
CA CYS A 158 -9.21 -19.93 -11.76
C CYS A 158 -8.82 -19.85 -13.23
N GLU A 159 -7.72 -19.15 -13.53
CA GLU A 159 -7.21 -18.99 -14.90
C GLU A 159 -5.79 -19.55 -15.04
N TYR A 160 -5.60 -20.51 -15.95
CA TYR A 160 -4.31 -21.18 -16.21
C TYR A 160 -3.58 -21.75 -14.98
N GLY A 161 -4.30 -22.07 -13.91
CA GLY A 161 -3.74 -22.61 -12.67
C GLY A 161 -3.41 -21.54 -11.61
N THR A 162 -3.59 -20.27 -11.90
CA THR A 162 -3.51 -19.17 -10.91
C THR A 162 -4.89 -18.61 -10.62
N CYS A 163 -5.10 -18.11 -9.40
CA CYS A 163 -6.30 -17.32 -9.13
C CYS A 163 -6.15 -15.96 -9.79
N ALA A 164 -6.89 -15.72 -10.85
CA ALA A 164 -6.96 -14.40 -11.46
C ALA A 164 -8.04 -13.62 -10.72
N GLN A 165 -7.90 -12.28 -10.68
CA GLN A 165 -9.03 -11.40 -10.38
C GLN A 165 -10.24 -11.84 -11.22
N PRO A 166 -11.48 -11.68 -10.72
CA PRO A 166 -12.68 -12.04 -11.48
C PRO A 166 -12.61 -11.40 -12.87
N PRO A 167 -13.33 -11.96 -13.86
CA PRO A 167 -13.08 -11.63 -15.24
C PRO A 167 -13.27 -10.13 -15.36
N LYS A 168 -12.18 -9.48 -15.77
CA LYS A 168 -12.05 -8.06 -16.06
C LYS A 168 -13.41 -7.40 -16.12
N GLU A 169 -13.74 -6.63 -15.08
CA GLU A 169 -14.96 -5.82 -15.14
C GLU A 169 -14.88 -5.01 -16.43
N THR A 170 -15.99 -4.75 -17.11
CA THR A 170 -15.87 -4.02 -18.38
C THR A 170 -15.44 -2.60 -18.06
N GLU A 171 -14.27 -2.17 -18.55
CA GLU A 171 -13.80 -0.78 -18.50
C GLU A 171 -14.97 0.19 -18.72
N THR A 172 -15.30 0.98 -17.70
CA THR A 172 -16.57 1.71 -17.66
C THR A 172 -16.48 3.06 -18.35
N ASP A 173 -15.30 3.67 -18.36
CA ASP A 173 -15.00 4.96 -18.94
C ASP A 173 -13.71 4.94 -19.77
N CYS A 174 -13.86 4.65 -21.06
CA CYS A 174 -12.76 4.61 -22.03
C CYS A 174 -12.14 5.99 -22.39
N GLU A 175 -12.36 7.05 -21.59
CA GLU A 175 -11.85 8.41 -21.86
C GLU A 175 -11.16 9.11 -20.66
N ASN A 176 -10.93 8.43 -19.53
CA ASN A 176 -10.48 9.06 -18.28
C ASN A 176 -9.00 8.82 -17.93
N LEU A 177 -8.26 8.02 -18.72
CA LEU A 177 -6.88 7.61 -18.51
C LEU A 177 -6.65 6.78 -17.23
N ILE A 178 -7.69 6.13 -16.71
CA ILE A 178 -7.68 5.27 -15.54
C ILE A 178 -7.99 3.83 -15.99
N SER A 179 -7.61 2.85 -15.19
CA SER A 179 -8.07 1.45 -15.34
C SER A 179 -9.24 1.30 -14.38
N ASP A 180 -10.46 1.35 -14.90
CA ASP A 180 -11.68 1.22 -14.10
C ASP A 180 -11.95 -0.23 -13.69
N ASP A 181 -11.31 -1.19 -14.36
CA ASP A 181 -11.51 -2.62 -14.15
C ASP A 181 -10.35 -3.36 -13.46
N GLY A 182 -9.23 -2.66 -13.23
CA GLY A 182 -8.11 -3.16 -12.44
C GLY A 182 -7.21 -4.16 -13.16
N ASP A 183 -7.28 -4.28 -14.48
CA ASP A 183 -6.36 -5.13 -15.25
C ASP A 183 -5.06 -4.42 -15.69
N TYR A 184 -4.92 -3.14 -15.30
CA TYR A 184 -3.78 -2.25 -15.56
C TYR A 184 -3.67 -1.70 -16.99
N ASP A 185 -4.53 -2.14 -17.90
CA ASP A 185 -4.73 -1.44 -19.16
C ASP A 185 -5.71 -0.27 -18.92
N VAL A 186 -5.44 0.89 -19.55
CA VAL A 186 -6.24 2.11 -19.38
C VAL A 186 -6.90 2.50 -20.70
N ASP A 187 -8.13 3.00 -20.67
CA ASP A 187 -8.88 3.52 -21.83
C ASP A 187 -8.72 2.72 -23.13
N CYS A 188 -8.00 3.24 -24.13
CA CYS A 188 -7.82 2.61 -25.42
C CYS A 188 -6.63 1.64 -25.46
N ALA A 189 -6.00 1.34 -24.31
CA ALA A 189 -5.07 0.24 -24.16
C ALA A 189 -5.81 -1.08 -24.01
N ASP A 190 -6.74 -1.19 -23.06
CA ASP A 190 -8.17 -1.22 -23.33
C ASP A 190 -8.72 -2.31 -24.24
N GLU A 191 -8.57 -3.63 -24.01
CA GLU A 191 -9.27 -4.62 -24.88
C GLU A 191 -10.79 -4.40 -24.91
N ASP A 192 -11.43 -4.11 -23.78
CA ASP A 192 -12.87 -3.87 -23.66
C ASP A 192 -13.31 -2.54 -24.28
N CYS A 193 -12.40 -1.57 -24.32
CA CYS A 193 -12.60 -0.31 -25.02
C CYS A 193 -12.29 -0.36 -26.51
N GLN A 194 -11.57 -1.38 -27.01
CA GLN A 194 -11.24 -1.47 -28.42
C GLN A 194 -12.50 -1.49 -29.29
N GLY A 195 -12.57 -0.54 -30.24
CA GLY A 195 -13.69 -0.45 -31.18
C GLY A 195 -14.95 0.21 -30.62
N THR A 196 -14.95 0.65 -29.36
CA THR A 196 -15.94 1.61 -28.87
C THR A 196 -15.78 2.97 -29.57
N PRO A 197 -16.83 3.82 -29.65
CA PRO A 197 -16.71 5.15 -30.24
C PRO A 197 -15.63 6.04 -29.60
N ALA A 198 -15.28 5.83 -28.32
CA ALA A 198 -14.23 6.54 -27.61
C ALA A 198 -12.84 6.23 -28.21
N CYS A 199 -12.59 4.98 -28.55
CA CYS A 199 -11.29 4.49 -29.03
C CYS A 199 -11.17 4.29 -30.54
N MET A 200 -12.17 4.71 -31.33
CA MET A 200 -12.02 4.73 -32.78
C MET A 200 -11.00 5.81 -33.20
N PRO A 201 -9.91 5.46 -33.90
CA PRO A 201 -8.90 6.44 -34.30
C PRO A 201 -9.49 7.59 -35.13
N GLY A 202 -9.16 8.81 -34.72
CA GLY A 202 -9.52 10.05 -35.39
C GLY A 202 -8.60 10.41 -36.55
N THR A 203 -8.58 11.71 -36.88
CA THR A 203 -7.79 12.24 -38.01
C THR A 203 -6.71 13.23 -37.59
N THR A 204 -6.72 13.66 -36.32
CA THR A 204 -5.72 14.59 -35.81
C THR A 204 -4.39 13.85 -35.66
N PRO A 205 -3.31 14.29 -36.33
CA PRO A 205 -2.01 13.63 -36.20
C PRO A 205 -1.49 13.69 -34.76
N LEU A 206 -0.54 12.82 -34.42
CA LEU A 206 0.18 12.89 -33.15
C LEU A 206 0.68 14.33 -32.91
N GLY A 207 0.41 14.84 -31.72
CA GLY A 207 0.70 16.20 -31.30
C GLY A 207 -0.24 17.29 -31.77
N GLY A 208 -1.25 16.96 -32.56
CA GLY A 208 -2.37 17.86 -32.79
C GLY A 208 -3.28 18.02 -31.57
N PRO A 209 -4.12 19.07 -31.55
CA PRO A 209 -5.03 19.35 -30.44
C PRO A 209 -6.15 18.32 -30.36
N CYS A 210 -6.57 17.97 -29.15
CA CYS A 210 -7.64 17.01 -28.93
C CYS A 210 -8.47 17.34 -27.70
N THR A 211 -9.67 16.80 -27.67
CA THR A 211 -10.57 16.86 -26.50
C THR A 211 -10.99 15.49 -26.00
N LYS A 212 -10.75 14.43 -26.78
CA LYS A 212 -11.06 13.03 -26.48
C LYS A 212 -10.20 12.10 -27.35
N HIS A 213 -10.08 10.84 -26.94
CA HIS A 213 -9.25 9.82 -27.60
C HIS A 213 -9.58 9.70 -29.09
N SER A 214 -10.86 9.63 -29.44
CA SER A 214 -11.34 9.52 -30.82
C SER A 214 -11.03 10.71 -31.75
N ASP A 215 -10.44 11.81 -31.25
CA ASP A 215 -9.92 12.87 -32.11
C ASP A 215 -8.59 12.46 -32.77
N CYS A 216 -7.85 11.54 -32.14
CA CYS A 216 -6.45 11.27 -32.42
C CYS A 216 -6.24 10.13 -33.40
N ALA A 217 -5.42 10.38 -34.41
CA ALA A 217 -4.95 9.36 -35.33
C ALA A 217 -3.98 8.43 -34.59
N SER A 218 -4.31 7.14 -34.58
CA SER A 218 -3.47 6.08 -34.03
C SER A 218 -3.41 4.93 -35.04
N PRO A 219 -2.29 4.72 -35.74
CA PRO A 219 -2.12 3.61 -36.67
C PRO A 219 -2.21 2.24 -36.00
N ASN A 220 -1.99 2.17 -34.69
CA ASN A 220 -2.08 0.95 -33.88
C ASN A 220 -3.43 0.75 -33.21
N GLY A 221 -4.41 1.64 -33.45
CA GLY A 221 -5.77 1.49 -32.94
C GLY A 221 -5.97 1.92 -31.48
N LYS A 222 -4.92 2.44 -30.81
CA LYS A 222 -4.93 2.85 -29.40
C LYS A 222 -4.76 4.37 -29.27
N PRO A 223 -5.73 5.19 -29.70
CA PRO A 223 -5.59 6.64 -29.65
C PRO A 223 -5.65 7.15 -28.21
N ALA A 224 -4.83 8.16 -27.90
CA ALA A 224 -4.81 8.79 -26.59
C ALA A 224 -4.97 10.30 -26.76
N CYS A 225 -5.86 10.92 -25.98
CA CYS A 225 -5.86 12.37 -25.83
C CYS A 225 -5.30 12.75 -24.47
N LEU A 226 -4.08 13.27 -24.44
CA LEU A 226 -3.49 13.84 -23.25
C LEU A 226 -4.15 15.20 -23.02
N SER A 227 -5.27 15.24 -22.30
CA SER A 227 -6.08 16.46 -22.14
C SER A 227 -5.41 17.46 -21.20
N GLU A 228 -5.77 18.74 -21.31
CA GLU A 228 -5.28 19.77 -20.36
C GLU A 228 -5.72 19.45 -18.93
N ALA A 229 -6.94 18.92 -18.77
CA ALA A 229 -7.52 18.59 -17.47
C ALA A 229 -6.82 17.40 -16.80
N LEU A 230 -6.49 16.36 -17.56
CA LEU A 230 -5.89 15.15 -17.00
C LEU A 230 -4.37 15.23 -16.93
N THR A 231 -3.74 15.91 -17.89
CA THR A 231 -2.27 15.79 -18.10
C THR A 231 -1.56 17.13 -18.23
N GLY A 232 -2.27 18.25 -18.04
CA GLY A 232 -1.72 19.60 -18.14
C GLY A 232 -1.24 20.03 -19.52
N HIS A 233 -1.64 19.31 -20.56
CA HIS A 233 -1.31 19.56 -21.96
C HIS A 233 -2.20 20.66 -22.55
N PRO A 234 -1.67 21.87 -22.84
CA PRO A 234 -2.50 23.01 -23.26
C PRO A 234 -3.29 22.70 -24.54
N GLY A 235 -4.62 22.74 -24.48
CA GLY A 235 -5.51 22.39 -25.60
C GLY A 235 -5.49 20.91 -26.03
N GLY A 236 -4.95 20.02 -25.18
CA GLY A 236 -4.87 18.57 -25.35
C GLY A 236 -3.90 18.10 -26.43
N ALA A 237 -3.16 17.02 -26.23
CA ALA A 237 -2.22 16.49 -27.22
C ALA A 237 -2.56 15.06 -27.64
N CYS A 238 -2.71 14.87 -28.96
CA CYS A 238 -2.87 13.54 -29.51
C CYS A 238 -1.61 12.70 -29.32
N SER A 239 -1.81 11.50 -28.81
CA SER A 239 -0.80 10.50 -28.52
C SER A 239 -1.36 9.09 -28.83
N GLU A 240 -0.57 8.06 -28.52
CA GLU A 240 -0.96 6.65 -28.58
C GLU A 240 -0.65 6.02 -27.23
N LEU A 241 -1.56 5.21 -26.69
CA LEU A 241 -1.28 4.37 -25.53
C LEU A 241 -0.48 3.16 -25.99
N CYS A 242 0.54 2.80 -25.23
CA CYS A 242 1.36 1.64 -25.55
C CYS A 242 1.71 0.82 -24.30
N PRO A 243 1.38 -0.48 -24.26
CA PRO A 243 1.53 -1.29 -23.04
C PRO A 243 3.00 -1.58 -22.68
N ASN A 244 3.93 -1.41 -23.62
CA ASN A 244 5.32 -1.87 -23.47
C ASN A 244 6.36 -0.84 -23.93
N ILE A 245 7.53 -0.86 -23.29
CA ILE A 245 8.61 0.14 -23.44
C ILE A 245 9.22 0.17 -24.87
N VAL A 246 8.98 -0.82 -25.74
CA VAL A 246 9.67 -0.93 -27.04
C VAL A 246 8.73 -1.27 -28.21
N GLY A 247 8.60 -0.34 -29.16
CA GLY A 247 8.21 -0.62 -30.54
C GLY A 247 6.77 -0.33 -30.93
N ASP A 248 5.92 0.05 -29.97
CA ASP A 248 4.48 0.25 -30.21
C ASP A 248 4.11 1.65 -30.72
N CYS A 249 5.09 2.51 -30.99
CA CYS A 249 4.84 3.84 -31.55
C CYS A 249 5.02 3.85 -33.08
N ALA A 250 4.02 4.36 -33.80
CA ALA A 250 3.92 4.29 -35.27
C ALA A 250 5.05 4.97 -36.08
N LEU A 251 6.04 5.59 -35.44
CA LEU A 251 7.17 6.28 -36.07
C LEU A 251 8.56 5.86 -35.53
N GLY A 252 8.65 4.68 -34.90
CA GLY A 252 9.89 4.26 -34.23
C GLY A 252 10.18 5.06 -32.96
N GLY A 253 9.12 5.65 -32.38
CA GLY A 253 9.16 6.22 -31.04
C GLY A 253 9.32 5.14 -29.98
N TYR A 254 9.76 5.55 -28.80
CA TYR A 254 9.75 4.73 -27.59
C TYR A 254 8.60 5.22 -26.72
N CYS A 255 8.01 4.29 -25.98
CA CYS A 255 7.00 4.62 -24.99
C CYS A 255 7.66 5.37 -23.84
N VAL A 256 7.06 6.48 -23.44
CA VAL A 256 7.47 7.25 -22.27
C VAL A 256 6.39 7.13 -21.21
N ALA A 257 6.81 6.95 -19.96
CA ALA A 257 5.90 7.02 -18.84
C ALA A 257 5.43 8.48 -18.71
N ALA A 258 4.12 8.69 -18.78
CA ALA A 258 3.48 9.89 -18.27
C ALA A 258 3.52 9.78 -16.74
N THR A 259 4.31 10.63 -16.09
CA THR A 259 4.38 10.75 -14.62
C THR A 259 3.17 11.51 -14.07
N VAL A 260 1.99 11.29 -14.64
CA VAL A 260 0.88 12.23 -14.47
C VAL A 260 0.05 11.93 -13.21
N PHE A 261 0.17 10.73 -12.63
CA PHE A 261 -0.49 10.41 -11.37
C PHE A 261 0.48 9.59 -10.51
N ASP A 262 1.03 10.22 -9.47
CA ASP A 262 1.61 9.51 -8.32
C ASP A 262 0.44 9.04 -7.44
N THR A 263 -0.47 8.20 -7.96
CA THR A 263 -1.51 7.59 -7.13
C THR A 263 -0.94 6.29 -6.54
N PRO A 264 -0.71 6.21 -5.21
CA PRO A 264 -0.18 5.01 -4.54
C PRO A 264 -1.17 3.85 -4.54
N ALA A 265 -2.42 4.06 -4.96
CA ALA A 265 -3.43 3.01 -5.05
C ALA A 265 -3.08 1.91 -6.07
N TYR A 266 -2.24 2.19 -7.08
CA TYR A 266 -1.84 1.21 -8.07
C TYR A 266 -0.35 1.34 -8.43
N GLU A 267 0.52 0.86 -7.52
CA GLU A 267 1.96 0.68 -7.79
C GLU A 267 2.17 -0.30 -8.97
N GLY A 268 2.09 0.20 -10.21
CA GLY A 268 2.26 -0.58 -11.43
C GLY A 268 1.79 0.09 -12.71
N SER A 269 0.83 1.02 -12.64
CA SER A 269 0.13 1.58 -13.80
C SER A 269 0.78 2.86 -14.34
N ALA A 270 2.07 2.83 -14.69
CA ALA A 270 2.63 3.96 -15.44
C ALA A 270 1.93 4.03 -16.80
N ILE A 271 1.22 5.12 -17.09
CA ILE A 271 0.62 5.30 -18.42
C ILE A 271 1.75 5.54 -19.40
N TRP A 272 1.98 4.56 -20.27
CA TRP A 272 2.99 4.65 -21.30
C TRP A 272 2.36 5.22 -22.57
N HIS A 273 2.95 6.30 -23.09
CA HIS A 273 2.45 6.93 -24.29
C HIS A 273 3.55 7.23 -25.30
N CYS A 274 3.15 7.38 -26.56
CA CYS A 274 4.08 7.76 -27.62
C CYS A 274 4.39 9.27 -27.59
N PRO A 275 5.64 9.69 -27.85
CA PRO A 275 5.98 11.10 -27.86
C PRO A 275 5.19 11.85 -28.95
N ILE A 276 4.71 13.01 -28.54
CA ILE A 276 3.68 13.82 -29.17
C ILE A 276 4.09 14.29 -30.57
N SER A 277 5.36 14.60 -30.78
CA SER A 277 5.94 14.77 -32.12
C SER A 277 7.46 14.88 -32.02
N PRO A 278 8.24 14.35 -32.99
CA PRO A 278 9.65 14.67 -33.06
C PRO A 278 9.82 16.16 -33.39
N CYS A 279 10.56 16.89 -32.57
CA CYS A 279 10.89 18.28 -32.80
C CYS A 279 12.36 18.43 -33.22
N SER A 280 12.62 19.42 -34.05
CA SER A 280 13.97 19.84 -34.45
C SER A 280 14.04 21.36 -34.48
N ALA A 281 15.23 21.92 -34.62
CA ALA A 281 15.40 23.38 -34.77
C ALA A 281 14.65 23.98 -35.99
N VAL A 282 14.11 23.14 -36.89
CA VAL A 282 13.46 23.56 -38.15
C VAL A 282 11.94 23.40 -38.09
N GLU A 283 11.42 22.48 -37.29
CA GLU A 283 9.97 22.31 -37.08
C GLU A 283 9.66 22.59 -35.61
N PRO A 284 9.21 23.82 -35.29
CA PRO A 284 8.89 24.19 -33.93
C PRO A 284 7.67 23.39 -33.47
N CYS A 285 7.64 23.09 -32.17
CA CYS A 285 6.42 22.63 -31.52
C CYS A 285 5.30 23.66 -31.70
N ARG A 286 4.06 23.22 -31.57
CA ARG A 286 2.90 24.12 -31.60
C ARG A 286 2.96 25.10 -30.41
N ASP A 287 2.20 26.19 -30.49
CA ASP A 287 2.07 27.14 -29.39
C ASP A 287 1.63 26.41 -28.10
N GLY A 288 2.27 26.72 -26.96
CA GLY A 288 2.06 26.01 -25.69
C GLY A 288 2.92 24.74 -25.51
N TYR A 289 3.90 24.51 -26.39
CA TYR A 289 4.82 23.37 -26.31
C TYR A 289 6.25 23.82 -26.61
N SER A 290 7.22 23.27 -25.90
CA SER A 290 8.64 23.47 -26.20
C SER A 290 9.32 22.18 -26.60
N CYS A 291 10.33 22.33 -27.46
CA CYS A 291 11.14 21.21 -27.89
C CYS A 291 12.09 20.84 -26.76
N SER A 292 11.72 19.80 -26.02
CA SER A 292 12.58 19.17 -25.03
C SER A 292 13.65 18.38 -25.77
N CYS A 293 14.78 19.05 -25.97
CA CYS A 293 16.05 18.37 -26.13
C CYS A 293 16.98 18.92 -25.06
N GLU A 294 17.47 18.04 -24.18
CA GLU A 294 18.69 18.38 -23.45
C GLU A 294 19.73 18.78 -24.49
N ALA A 295 20.58 19.78 -24.20
CA ALA A 295 21.49 20.43 -25.15
C ALA A 295 22.47 19.48 -25.90
N ASN A 296 22.39 18.17 -25.68
CA ASN A 296 23.16 17.09 -26.27
C ASN A 296 22.30 15.96 -26.89
N CYS A 297 21.11 16.20 -27.45
CA CYS A 297 20.39 15.15 -28.18
C CYS A 297 21.31 14.53 -29.26
N PRO A 298 21.64 13.22 -29.16
CA PRO A 298 22.39 12.55 -30.21
C PRO A 298 21.60 12.63 -31.52
N PRO A 299 22.23 12.71 -32.69
CA PRO A 299 21.54 12.82 -33.99
C PRO A 299 20.59 11.65 -34.31
N GLN A 300 20.56 10.62 -33.47
CA GLN A 300 19.71 9.44 -33.56
C GLN A 300 18.45 9.51 -32.68
N PHE A 301 18.30 10.56 -31.85
CA PHE A 301 17.09 10.80 -31.05
C PHE A 301 16.60 12.24 -31.31
N PRO A 302 15.59 12.44 -32.19
CA PRO A 302 14.95 13.75 -32.31
C PRO A 302 14.37 14.15 -30.95
N GLY A 303 14.36 15.45 -30.63
CA GLY A 303 13.72 15.94 -29.42
C GLY A 303 12.22 15.64 -29.45
N ALA A 304 11.55 15.73 -28.31
CA ALA A 304 10.09 15.61 -28.23
C ALA A 304 9.46 16.94 -27.86
N CYS A 305 8.30 17.26 -28.46
CA CYS A 305 7.49 18.37 -27.95
C CYS A 305 6.92 17.99 -26.59
N GLN A 306 7.28 18.75 -25.57
CA GLN A 306 6.71 18.68 -24.23
C GLN A 306 5.78 19.87 -24.02
N ALA A 307 4.74 19.68 -23.20
CA ALA A 307 3.87 20.77 -22.78
C ALA A 307 4.71 21.86 -22.11
N ASP A 308 4.48 23.11 -22.50
CA ASP A 308 5.17 24.28 -21.95
C ASP A 308 4.26 25.51 -22.05
N CYS A 309 3.90 26.09 -20.92
CA CYS A 309 3.08 27.30 -20.90
C CYS A 309 3.95 28.55 -20.65
N ASN A 310 3.67 29.64 -21.37
CA ASN A 310 4.35 30.94 -21.17
C ASN A 310 3.57 31.87 -20.23
N GLY A 311 2.47 31.37 -19.64
CA GLY A 311 1.60 32.06 -18.70
C GLY A 311 0.18 31.50 -18.76
N ASP A 312 -0.68 31.90 -17.82
CA ASP A 312 -2.06 31.38 -17.66
C ASP A 312 -2.93 31.57 -18.92
N ALA A 313 -2.58 32.49 -19.81
CA ALA A 313 -3.29 32.69 -21.07
C ALA A 313 -3.14 31.51 -22.04
N ASP A 314 -2.08 30.70 -21.89
CA ASP A 314 -1.87 29.49 -22.67
C ASP A 314 -2.73 28.33 -22.14
N CYS A 315 -3.24 28.44 -20.91
CA CYS A 315 -4.10 27.45 -20.25
C CYS A 315 -5.57 27.79 -20.49
N THR A 316 -6.06 27.40 -21.67
CA THR A 316 -7.35 27.86 -22.19
C THR A 316 -8.55 27.10 -21.62
N LEU A 317 -8.34 25.99 -20.91
CA LEU A 317 -9.40 25.30 -20.17
C LEU A 317 -9.59 25.96 -18.80
N THR A 318 -10.83 26.33 -18.51
CA THR A 318 -11.22 27.35 -17.53
C THR A 318 -10.68 27.08 -16.13
N GLY A 319 -9.61 27.78 -15.76
CA GLY A 319 -9.12 27.87 -14.37
C GLY A 319 -7.70 27.37 -14.15
N HIS A 320 -7.07 26.77 -15.16
CA HIS A 320 -5.71 26.24 -15.05
C HIS A 320 -4.68 27.38 -14.99
N ALA A 321 -3.73 27.29 -14.06
CA ALA A 321 -2.61 28.23 -13.95
C ALA A 321 -1.36 27.64 -14.59
N CYS A 322 -0.57 28.48 -15.23
CA CYS A 322 0.72 28.05 -15.74
C CYS A 322 1.70 27.94 -14.57
N GLY A 323 1.98 26.70 -14.14
CA GLY A 323 2.78 26.42 -12.96
C GLY A 323 3.78 25.30 -13.22
N GLY A 324 4.98 25.44 -12.65
CA GLY A 324 5.90 24.32 -12.48
C GLY A 324 6.06 24.10 -10.99
N ALA A 325 5.89 22.86 -10.52
CA ALA A 325 6.41 22.48 -9.22
C ALA A 325 7.89 22.92 -9.17
N GLN A 326 8.37 23.37 -8.01
CA GLN A 326 9.68 24.00 -7.84
C GLN A 326 10.89 23.12 -8.26
N GLN A 327 10.63 21.90 -8.76
CA GLN A 327 11.60 20.89 -9.19
C GLN A 327 11.50 20.48 -10.68
N THR A 328 10.48 20.87 -11.45
CA THR A 328 10.42 20.59 -12.90
C THR A 328 10.80 21.84 -13.72
N PRO A 329 11.71 21.72 -14.72
CA PRO A 329 12.24 22.87 -15.45
C PRO A 329 11.28 23.46 -16.50
N THR A 330 10.12 22.86 -16.74
CA THR A 330 9.13 23.29 -17.73
C THR A 330 7.76 23.46 -17.09
N PRO A 331 7.18 24.68 -17.10
CA PRO A 331 5.86 24.93 -16.54
C PRO A 331 4.77 24.28 -17.41
N VAL A 332 3.79 23.64 -16.77
CA VAL A 332 2.63 23.01 -17.41
C VAL A 332 1.34 23.70 -16.96
N CYS A 333 0.24 23.48 -17.67
CA CYS A 333 -1.05 23.98 -17.21
C CYS A 333 -1.54 23.08 -16.08
N LEU A 334 -1.46 23.55 -14.84
CA LEU A 334 -1.94 22.81 -13.70
C LEU A 334 -3.45 22.89 -13.67
N ALA A 335 -4.12 21.75 -13.45
CA ALA A 335 -5.52 21.75 -13.07
C ALA A 335 -5.74 22.78 -11.95
N PRO A 336 -6.83 23.58 -11.98
CA PRO A 336 -7.25 24.23 -10.75
C PRO A 336 -7.33 23.10 -9.71
N PRO A 337 -6.78 23.30 -8.50
CA PRO A 337 -6.83 22.28 -7.46
C PRO A 337 -8.28 21.80 -7.37
N ILE A 338 -8.46 20.49 -7.52
CA ILE A 338 -9.77 19.90 -7.37
C ILE A 338 -10.16 20.21 -5.91
N PRO A 339 -11.35 20.76 -5.63
CA PRO A 339 -11.68 21.11 -4.26
C PRO A 339 -11.69 19.86 -3.38
N GLU A 340 -10.75 19.78 -2.44
CA GLU A 340 -10.68 18.70 -1.46
C GLU A 340 -11.94 18.66 -0.57
N ILE A 341 -12.54 17.47 -0.42
CA ILE A 341 -13.64 17.24 0.53
C ILE A 341 -13.01 16.79 1.84
N CYS A 342 -12.70 17.76 2.70
CA CYS A 342 -11.94 17.61 3.94
C CYS A 342 -12.50 16.68 5.06
N ASP A 343 -13.45 15.79 4.76
CA ASP A 343 -14.08 14.88 5.72
C ASP A 343 -14.56 13.53 5.15
N ASN A 344 -14.13 13.12 3.94
CA ASN A 344 -14.54 11.86 3.30
C ASN A 344 -13.51 10.72 3.43
N GLY A 345 -12.28 11.00 3.85
CA GLY A 345 -11.20 10.01 3.94
C GLY A 345 -10.60 9.64 2.59
N GLU A 346 -10.85 10.42 1.54
CA GLU A 346 -10.29 10.26 0.21
C GLU A 346 -9.37 11.47 -0.08
N ASP A 347 -8.39 11.28 -0.96
CA ASP A 347 -7.56 12.35 -1.53
C ASP A 347 -8.27 12.77 -2.83
N ASP A 348 -9.15 13.76 -2.75
CA ASP A 348 -10.01 14.17 -3.87
C ASP A 348 -9.25 14.98 -4.92
N ASP A 349 -8.11 15.57 -4.54
CA ASP A 349 -7.27 16.37 -5.42
C ASP A 349 -6.01 15.66 -5.95
N TYR A 350 -5.76 14.46 -5.44
CA TYR A 350 -4.73 13.50 -5.83
C TYR A 350 -3.30 14.00 -5.59
N ASP A 351 -3.08 14.82 -4.56
CA ASP A 351 -1.77 15.31 -4.18
C ASP A 351 -1.03 14.44 -3.15
N ASN A 352 -1.69 13.36 -2.70
CA ASN A 352 -1.31 12.39 -1.65
C ASN A 352 -1.59 12.79 -0.21
N ASP A 353 -2.22 13.94 0.03
CA ASP A 353 -2.68 14.32 1.35
C ASP A 353 -4.22 14.29 1.37
N ALA A 354 -4.81 13.42 2.21
CA ALA A 354 -6.26 13.30 2.32
C ALA A 354 -6.82 14.09 3.52
N ASP A 355 -8.03 14.62 3.35
CA ASP A 355 -8.77 15.32 4.41
C ASP A 355 -7.91 16.39 5.13
N CYS A 356 -7.69 16.22 6.45
CA CYS A 356 -7.01 17.17 7.30
C CYS A 356 -5.49 17.08 7.25
N GLU A 357 -4.96 16.19 6.43
CA GLU A 357 -3.54 16.15 6.09
C GLU A 357 -3.25 17.12 4.95
N ASP A 358 -4.27 17.40 4.12
CA ASP A 358 -4.20 18.38 3.05
C ASP A 358 -4.09 19.81 3.59
N ASP A 359 -3.13 20.55 3.06
CA ASP A 359 -2.91 21.97 3.31
C ASP A 359 -4.14 22.82 2.90
N ASP A 360 -4.88 22.42 1.87
CA ASP A 360 -6.10 23.08 1.40
C ASP A 360 -7.27 22.90 2.40
N CYS A 361 -7.20 21.88 3.26
CA CYS A 361 -8.21 21.57 4.26
C CYS A 361 -7.96 22.17 5.66
N ALA A 362 -6.84 22.85 5.87
CA ALA A 362 -6.46 23.42 7.17
C ALA A 362 -7.58 24.24 7.84
N ALA A 363 -8.33 25.03 7.06
CA ALA A 363 -9.44 25.85 7.58
C ALA A 363 -10.70 25.04 7.91
N ALA A 364 -11.05 24.04 7.09
CA ALA A 364 -12.20 23.17 7.32
C ALA A 364 -11.97 22.28 8.55
N CYS A 365 -10.78 21.71 8.65
CA CYS A 365 -10.38 20.83 9.74
C CYS A 365 -10.29 21.53 11.09
N ALA A 366 -9.86 22.79 11.12
CA ALA A 366 -9.93 23.59 12.35
C ALA A 366 -11.38 23.78 12.86
N ALA A 367 -12.35 23.91 11.95
CA ALA A 367 -13.76 24.00 12.32
C ALA A 367 -14.31 22.65 12.81
N LEU A 368 -13.96 21.56 12.11
CA LEU A 368 -14.35 20.20 12.46
C LEU A 368 -13.81 19.79 13.85
N ALA A 369 -12.54 20.07 14.13
CA ALA A 369 -11.91 19.83 15.43
C ALA A 369 -12.67 20.51 16.58
N LEU A 370 -13.11 21.77 16.38
CA LEU A 370 -13.87 22.51 17.37
C LEU A 370 -15.27 21.92 17.58
N GLU A 371 -15.92 21.46 16.50
CA GLU A 371 -17.22 20.79 16.58
C GLU A 371 -17.13 19.44 17.31
N ILE A 372 -16.19 18.58 16.93
CA ILE A 372 -15.95 17.27 17.55
C ILE A 372 -15.69 17.45 19.04
N CYS A 373 -14.79 18.37 19.40
CA CYS A 373 -14.48 18.59 20.80
C CYS A 373 -15.61 19.27 21.58
N GLY A 374 -16.39 20.16 20.95
CA GLY A 374 -17.57 20.77 21.54
C GLY A 374 -18.69 19.76 21.83
N ALA A 375 -18.82 18.74 20.99
CA ALA A 375 -19.78 17.65 21.13
C ALA A 375 -19.28 16.50 22.02
N ALA A 376 -17.98 16.46 22.33
CA ALA A 376 -17.37 15.37 23.08
C ALA A 376 -17.98 15.19 24.49
N PRO A 377 -18.30 13.96 24.90
CA PRO A 377 -18.85 13.69 26.22
C PRO A 377 -17.83 13.97 27.33
N THR A 378 -18.30 14.31 28.53
CA THR A 378 -17.43 14.41 29.70
C THR A 378 -16.84 13.05 30.06
N LEU A 379 -15.52 13.00 30.28
CA LEU A 379 -14.79 11.82 30.69
C LEU A 379 -15.29 11.33 32.05
N ALA A 380 -15.80 10.10 32.08
CA ALA A 380 -16.16 9.42 33.32
C ALA A 380 -14.94 8.73 33.95
N ALA A 381 -15.05 8.34 35.22
CA ALA A 381 -14.02 7.55 35.92
C ALA A 381 -13.71 6.22 35.20
N SER A 382 -14.68 5.67 34.47
CA SER A 382 -14.51 4.55 33.56
C SER A 382 -15.50 4.70 32.40
N GLN A 383 -15.01 4.50 31.18
CA GLN A 383 -15.77 4.66 29.96
C GLN A 383 -15.31 3.64 28.92
N SER A 384 -16.24 3.08 28.17
CA SER A 384 -15.93 2.23 27.01
C SER A 384 -16.15 3.01 25.72
N GLY A 385 -15.37 2.69 24.70
CA GLY A 385 -15.47 3.27 23.36
C GLY A 385 -14.99 2.31 22.29
N ASN A 386 -14.87 2.80 21.06
CA ASN A 386 -14.32 2.05 19.93
C ASN A 386 -13.68 3.06 18.95
N THR A 387 -12.47 2.80 18.47
CA THR A 387 -11.74 3.64 17.50
C THR A 387 -12.10 3.37 16.04
N ALA A 388 -13.16 2.60 15.78
CA ALA A 388 -13.69 2.33 14.44
C ALA A 388 -13.83 3.61 13.61
N PRO A 389 -13.70 3.50 12.27
CA PRO A 389 -13.60 4.64 11.36
C PRO A 389 -14.63 5.72 11.66
N GLY A 390 -14.14 6.93 11.81
CA GLY A 390 -14.91 8.16 11.90
C GLY A 390 -14.35 9.18 10.91
N PRO A 391 -14.79 10.44 10.96
CA PRO A 391 -14.10 11.50 10.25
C PRO A 391 -12.68 11.60 10.80
N GLY A 392 -11.69 11.50 9.92
CA GLY A 392 -10.29 11.69 10.26
C GLY A 392 -10.07 13.11 10.80
N ILE A 393 -9.19 13.25 11.79
CA ILE A 393 -8.63 14.56 12.13
C ILE A 393 -7.11 14.47 12.12
N GLY A 394 -6.48 15.37 11.37
CA GLY A 394 -5.04 15.54 11.33
C GLY A 394 -4.51 16.21 12.61
N GLY A 395 -3.18 16.31 12.73
CA GLY A 395 -2.52 17.05 13.81
C GLY A 395 -2.26 16.26 15.11
N ILE A 396 -2.44 14.95 15.11
CA ILE A 396 -2.15 14.10 16.27
C ILE A 396 -0.65 13.82 16.37
N ASN A 397 0.08 14.64 17.13
CA ASN A 397 1.54 14.53 17.29
C ASN A 397 2.01 13.26 18.04
N CYS A 398 1.07 12.49 18.58
CA CYS A 398 1.35 11.31 19.36
C CYS A 398 1.97 10.14 18.56
N LEU A 399 1.85 10.19 17.23
CA LEU A 399 2.38 9.19 16.32
C LEU A 399 3.64 9.74 15.64
N PRO A 400 4.85 9.43 16.13
CA PRO A 400 6.07 9.91 15.51
C PRO A 400 6.20 9.34 14.09
N GLY A 401 5.95 10.20 13.10
CA GLY A 401 6.08 9.87 11.69
C GLY A 401 4.84 9.29 11.02
N SER A 402 3.64 9.33 11.64
CA SER A 402 2.43 9.07 10.87
C SER A 402 1.98 10.34 10.16
N THR A 403 1.98 10.29 8.85
CA THR A 403 1.25 11.19 7.94
C THR A 403 -0.08 10.53 7.59
N GLY A 404 -0.75 9.92 8.57
CA GLY A 404 -2.02 9.23 8.35
C GLY A 404 -3.12 9.82 9.21
N THR A 405 -4.26 10.09 8.57
CA THR A 405 -5.48 10.56 9.22
C THR A 405 -5.96 9.49 10.19
N VAL A 406 -6.14 9.86 11.46
CA VAL A 406 -6.69 8.96 12.47
C VAL A 406 -8.06 9.47 12.91
N SER A 407 -8.93 8.53 13.30
CA SER A 407 -10.29 8.79 13.77
C SER A 407 -10.38 8.70 15.30
N PRO A 408 -9.97 9.73 16.06
CA PRO A 408 -9.99 9.65 17.51
C PRO A 408 -11.40 9.68 18.09
N LYS A 409 -11.55 9.01 19.22
CA LYS A 409 -12.61 9.29 20.20
C LYS A 409 -12.13 10.35 21.17
N VAL A 410 -12.89 11.45 21.23
CA VAL A 410 -12.58 12.61 22.07
C VAL A 410 -13.47 12.62 23.29
N PHE A 411 -12.88 12.85 24.47
CA PHE A 411 -13.55 13.05 25.75
C PHE A 411 -13.12 14.38 26.37
N ARG A 412 -14.03 15.06 27.06
CA ARG A 412 -13.73 16.30 27.79
C ARG A 412 -13.45 16.03 29.26
N TYR A 413 -12.35 16.53 29.79
CA TYR A 413 -12.01 16.42 31.19
C TYR A 413 -11.81 17.81 31.81
N GLN A 414 -12.64 18.17 32.79
CA GLN A 414 -12.43 19.37 33.59
C GLN A 414 -11.83 18.95 34.93
N ALA A 415 -10.61 19.38 35.22
CA ALA A 415 -9.91 18.95 36.43
C ALA A 415 -10.58 19.55 37.68
N PRO A 416 -11.08 18.73 38.63
CA PRO A 416 -11.75 19.25 39.83
C PRO A 416 -10.78 19.85 40.86
N ALA A 417 -9.49 19.50 40.78
CA ALA A 417 -8.41 19.98 41.65
C ALA A 417 -7.07 19.91 40.91
N ASP A 418 -6.05 20.56 41.46
CA ASP A 418 -4.67 20.37 41.02
C ASP A 418 -4.23 18.95 41.41
N GLY A 419 -3.53 18.25 40.53
CA GLY A 419 -3.03 16.90 40.81
C GLY A 419 -2.48 16.21 39.58
N THR A 420 -2.26 14.90 39.68
CA THR A 420 -1.84 14.08 38.55
C THR A 420 -3.03 13.27 38.05
N LEU A 421 -3.45 13.50 36.81
CA LEU A 421 -4.44 12.67 36.12
C LEU A 421 -3.73 11.42 35.59
N LYS A 422 -4.15 10.27 36.11
CA LYS A 422 -3.77 8.95 35.59
C LYS A 422 -4.88 8.43 34.66
N LEU A 423 -4.50 8.07 33.46
CA LEU A 423 -5.34 7.42 32.46
C LEU A 423 -4.80 6.03 32.19
N THR A 424 -5.70 5.05 32.16
CA THR A 424 -5.39 3.67 31.79
C THR A 424 -6.36 3.24 30.70
N LEU A 425 -5.83 3.01 29.50
CA LEU A 425 -6.54 2.47 28.34
C LEU A 425 -6.28 0.97 28.25
N GLN A 426 -7.35 0.22 28.01
CA GLN A 426 -7.30 -1.21 27.75
C GLN A 426 -8.00 -1.51 26.40
N SER A 427 -7.29 -2.13 25.46
CA SER A 427 -7.78 -2.53 24.13
C SER A 427 -7.21 -3.89 23.73
N VAL A 428 -7.73 -4.54 22.68
CA VAL A 428 -7.09 -5.76 22.13
C VAL A 428 -6.03 -5.39 21.09
N LEU A 429 -6.32 -4.38 20.26
CA LEU A 429 -5.39 -3.86 19.27
C LEU A 429 -4.61 -2.64 19.80
N PRO A 430 -3.41 -2.35 19.25
CA PRO A 430 -2.61 -1.21 19.66
C PRO A 430 -3.33 0.13 19.44
N GLN A 431 -3.44 0.91 20.51
CA GLN A 431 -4.08 2.23 20.51
C GLN A 431 -3.24 3.23 21.29
N TYR A 432 -3.52 4.51 21.10
CA TYR A 432 -2.81 5.63 21.72
C TYR A 432 -3.77 6.49 22.55
N ILE A 433 -3.22 7.11 23.60
CA ILE A 433 -3.89 8.15 24.38
C ILE A 433 -3.10 9.45 24.25
N GLN A 434 -3.80 10.54 23.97
CA GLN A 434 -3.26 11.90 23.99
C GLN A 434 -4.11 12.80 24.90
N VAL A 435 -3.46 13.73 25.58
CA VAL A 435 -4.13 14.78 26.35
C VAL A 435 -3.68 16.13 25.81
N VAL A 436 -4.64 16.98 25.45
CA VAL A 436 -4.40 18.34 24.92
C VAL A 436 -5.21 19.38 25.70
N ASP A 437 -4.72 20.63 25.70
CA ASP A 437 -5.37 21.74 26.40
C ASP A 437 -6.54 22.30 25.57
N ALA A 438 -7.67 22.60 26.23
CA ALA A 438 -8.76 23.41 25.72
C ALA A 438 -9.27 23.10 24.29
N CYS A 439 -9.22 21.83 23.86
CA CYS A 439 -9.62 21.40 22.51
C CYS A 439 -8.74 21.96 21.36
N ASP A 440 -7.50 22.35 21.64
CA ASP A 440 -6.58 22.82 20.60
C ASP A 440 -5.90 21.63 19.90
N LEU A 441 -6.70 20.89 19.12
CA LEU A 441 -6.28 19.66 18.42
C LEU A 441 -5.23 19.92 17.33
N ASN A 442 -5.09 21.17 16.89
CA ASN A 442 -4.14 21.56 15.83
C ASN A 442 -2.83 22.10 16.40
N SER A 443 -2.70 22.21 17.72
CA SER A 443 -1.47 22.72 18.32
C SER A 443 -0.46 21.61 18.56
N THR A 444 0.82 21.94 18.40
CA THR A 444 1.93 21.13 18.90
C THR A 444 2.01 21.09 20.44
N ASN A 445 1.00 21.61 21.14
CA ASN A 445 0.99 21.73 22.60
C ASN A 445 0.29 20.53 23.24
N ASP A 446 0.78 19.34 22.91
CA ASP A 446 0.43 18.12 23.62
C ASP A 446 0.80 18.28 25.10
N VAL A 447 -0.19 18.11 25.98
CA VAL A 447 0.07 18.09 27.43
C VAL A 447 0.80 16.79 27.76
N ALA A 448 0.32 15.67 27.24
CA ALA A 448 0.98 14.38 27.34
C ALA A 448 0.51 13.41 26.26
N CYS A 449 1.38 12.45 25.92
CA CYS A 449 1.15 11.44 24.91
C CYS A 449 1.71 10.08 25.35
N ARG A 450 0.97 9.00 25.10
CA ARG A 450 1.48 7.62 25.22
C ARG A 450 0.80 6.69 24.23
N GLY A 451 1.60 5.88 23.54
CA GLY A 451 1.13 4.73 22.78
C GLY A 451 1.40 3.41 23.46
N ASP A 452 0.65 2.39 23.06
CA ASP A 452 1.07 1.02 23.27
C ASP A 452 2.15 0.66 22.23
N SER A 453 3.36 0.37 22.69
CA SER A 453 4.36 -0.32 21.84
C SER A 453 4.26 -1.84 21.97
N ASP A 454 3.50 -2.31 22.97
CA ASP A 454 3.48 -3.69 23.40
C ASP A 454 2.11 -4.30 23.03
N ILE A 455 2.07 -5.61 22.88
CA ILE A 455 0.86 -6.37 22.49
C ILE A 455 -0.04 -6.73 23.68
N ASP A 456 0.23 -6.19 24.87
CA ASP A 456 -0.57 -6.50 26.05
C ASP A 456 -1.86 -5.67 26.16
N GLY A 457 -2.00 -4.66 25.29
CA GLY A 457 -3.23 -3.89 25.12
C GLY A 457 -3.51 -2.96 26.30
N LEU A 458 -2.47 -2.55 27.04
CA LEU A 458 -2.58 -1.72 28.23
C LEU A 458 -1.69 -0.49 28.15
N VAL A 459 -2.29 0.69 27.99
CA VAL A 459 -1.58 1.98 27.97
C VAL A 459 -1.85 2.76 29.25
N GLU A 460 -0.80 3.11 29.99
CA GLU A 460 -0.88 4.03 31.12
C GLU A 460 -0.25 5.38 30.78
N LEU A 461 -1.00 6.46 31.00
CA LEU A 461 -0.56 7.85 30.81
C LEU A 461 -0.80 8.63 32.11
N GLU A 462 0.21 9.33 32.60
CA GLU A 462 0.11 10.23 33.75
C GLU A 462 0.48 11.65 33.31
N THR A 463 -0.32 12.63 33.71
CA THR A 463 -0.07 14.05 33.40
C THR A 463 -0.55 14.97 34.51
N ASP A 464 0.16 16.07 34.74
CA ASP A 464 -0.23 17.07 35.73
C ASP A 464 -1.38 17.93 35.19
N VAL A 465 -2.41 18.11 35.99
CA VAL A 465 -3.60 18.91 35.66
C VAL A 465 -3.83 20.02 36.69
N VAL A 466 -4.32 21.15 36.21
CA VAL A 466 -4.66 22.34 37.01
C VAL A 466 -6.17 22.43 37.23
N ALA A 467 -6.59 22.69 38.47
CA ALA A 467 -7.98 22.84 38.86
C ALA A 467 -8.74 23.84 37.97
N GLY A 468 -9.87 23.40 37.43
CA GLY A 468 -10.76 24.19 36.59
C GLY A 468 -10.29 24.36 35.14
N ALA A 469 -9.11 23.86 34.77
CA ALA A 469 -8.72 23.78 33.36
C ALA A 469 -9.50 22.66 32.65
N ASP A 470 -9.78 22.89 31.37
CA ASP A 470 -10.48 21.96 30.49
C ASP A 470 -9.45 21.29 29.56
N TYR A 471 -9.46 19.97 29.54
CA TYR A 471 -8.61 19.14 28.70
C TYR A 471 -9.47 18.32 27.73
N ALA A 472 -8.91 17.99 26.58
CA ALA A 472 -9.44 16.96 25.71
C ALA A 472 -8.55 15.72 25.81
N VAL A 473 -9.17 14.56 25.98
CA VAL A 473 -8.52 13.25 25.99
C VAL A 473 -8.91 12.52 24.72
N LEU A 474 -7.92 12.19 23.90
CA LEU A 474 -8.11 11.52 22.61
C LEU A 474 -7.66 10.06 22.74
N VAL A 475 -8.43 9.15 22.15
CA VAL A 475 -8.08 7.74 21.98
C VAL A 475 -8.20 7.39 20.50
N PHE A 476 -7.13 6.87 19.89
CA PHE A 476 -7.10 6.54 18.45
C PHE A 476 -6.28 5.28 18.19
N ALA A 477 -6.51 4.67 17.02
CA ALA A 477 -5.78 3.50 16.55
C ALA A 477 -4.31 3.84 16.25
N ALA A 478 -3.41 2.88 16.44
CA ALA A 478 -2.00 3.06 16.15
C ALA A 478 -1.65 3.12 14.64
N ALA A 479 -2.48 2.48 13.82
CA ALA A 479 -2.36 2.41 12.37
C ALA A 479 -3.73 2.03 11.77
N PRO A 480 -3.95 2.22 10.46
CA PRO A 480 -5.12 1.65 9.78
C PRO A 480 -5.24 0.15 10.04
N GLY A 481 -6.43 -0.32 10.39
CA GLY A 481 -6.69 -1.72 10.75
C GLY A 481 -6.48 -2.05 12.24
N HIS A 482 -5.96 -1.11 13.04
CA HIS A 482 -5.85 -1.26 14.50
C HIS A 482 -7.05 -0.66 15.26
N GLU A 483 -8.17 -0.40 14.57
CA GLU A 483 -9.38 0.10 15.19
C GLU A 483 -10.07 -0.98 16.03
N ASP A 484 -10.35 -0.69 17.30
CA ASP A 484 -10.98 -1.67 18.18
C ASP A 484 -11.74 -1.02 19.34
N ALA A 485 -12.57 -1.82 20.00
CA ALA A 485 -13.18 -1.48 21.27
C ALA A 485 -12.13 -1.27 22.36
N PHE A 486 -12.39 -0.31 23.24
CA PHE A 486 -11.51 0.01 24.36
C PHE A 486 -12.28 0.31 25.65
N THR A 487 -11.57 0.22 26.77
CA THR A 487 -11.98 0.75 28.07
C THR A 487 -10.95 1.75 28.56
N LEU A 488 -11.37 2.99 28.81
CA LEU A 488 -10.57 4.06 29.38
C LEU A 488 -11.00 4.29 30.82
N THR A 489 -10.05 4.28 31.74
CA THR A 489 -10.26 4.63 33.15
C THR A 489 -9.47 5.88 33.51
N SER A 490 -10.05 6.73 34.36
CA SER A 490 -9.44 7.98 34.80
C SER A 490 -9.47 8.11 36.32
N GLU A 491 -8.32 8.49 36.89
CA GLU A 491 -8.13 8.71 38.32
C GLU A 491 -7.32 9.99 38.54
N LEU A 492 -7.79 10.89 39.39
CA LEU A 492 -7.03 12.06 39.85
C LEU A 492 -6.37 11.73 41.19
N GLN A 493 -5.04 11.86 41.26
CA GLN A 493 -4.22 11.53 42.44
C GLN A 493 -3.85 12.74 43.28
#